data_AF-A0A1H1GDJ9-F1
#
_entry.id   AF-A0A1H1GDJ9-F1
#
_cell.length_a   1.000
_cell.length_b   1.000
_cell.length_c   1.000
_cell.angle_alpha   90.00
_cell.angle_beta   90.00
_cell.angle_gamma   90.00
#
_symmetry.space_group_name_H-M   'P 1'
#
loop_
_entity.id
_entity.type
_entity.pdbx_description
1 polymer ?
#
loop_
_entity_poly.entity_id
_entity_poly.type
_entity_poly.pdbx_seq_one_letter_code
_entity_poly.pdbx_strand_id
1 'polypeptide(L)' 'MGLLRDEPTARLNETAAWVLRDLVGGETPERVVGKLVTAYRVEPDAARRDVAAVAERLRLARHVS' A
#
# COMPACT_ATOMS: atom_id res chain seq x y z
N MET A 1 9.41 9.54 9.91
CA MET A 1 9.71 8.09 9.77
C MET A 1 8.88 7.56 8.61
N GLY A 2 9.51 7.26 7.47
CA GLY A 2 8.82 6.82 6.25
C GLY A 2 8.57 5.32 6.30
N LEU A 3 7.34 4.90 5.99
CA LEU A 3 6.86 3.51 6.15
C LEU A 3 7.35 2.54 5.07
N LEU A 4 8.10 3.01 4.07
CA LEU A 4 8.52 2.19 2.93
C LEU A 4 9.95 2.56 2.48
N ARG A 5 10.95 2.42 3.36
CA ARG A 5 12.36 2.48 2.92
C ARG A 5 12.93 1.07 2.73
N ASP A 6 13.61 0.94 1.60
CA ASP A 6 14.27 -0.22 1.00
C ASP A 6 15.04 -1.13 1.95
N GLU A 7 14.43 -2.25 2.37
CA GLU A 7 15.19 -3.44 2.77
C GLU A 7 14.72 -4.68 2.01
N PRO A 8 15.63 -5.54 1.48
CA PRO A 8 15.30 -6.65 0.58
C PRO A 8 14.45 -7.78 1.20
N THR A 9 14.11 -7.72 2.47
CA THR A 9 13.12 -8.62 3.11
C THR A 9 12.36 -7.88 4.21
N ALA A 10 11.90 -6.66 3.95
CA ALA A 10 10.95 -5.99 4.85
C ALA A 10 9.65 -6.82 4.87
N ARG A 11 9.56 -7.73 5.85
CA ARG A 11 8.37 -8.50 6.22
C ARG A 11 7.21 -7.50 6.18
N LEU A 12 6.27 -7.67 5.24
CA LEU A 12 5.14 -6.77 5.09
C LEU A 12 4.55 -6.52 6.48
N ASN A 13 4.63 -5.27 6.94
CA ASN A 13 3.97 -4.94 8.19
C ASN A 13 2.46 -5.19 8.02
N GLU A 14 1.74 -5.38 9.11
CA GLU A 14 0.31 -5.74 9.09
C GLU A 14 -0.51 -4.79 8.21
N THR A 15 -0.19 -3.50 8.24
CA THR A 15 -0.78 -2.46 7.39
C THR A 15 -0.54 -2.70 5.91
N ALA A 16 0.70 -3.03 5.50
CA ALA A 16 1.04 -3.27 4.11
C ALA A 16 0.44 -4.57 3.57
N ALA A 17 0.35 -5.62 4.40
CA ALA A 17 -0.35 -6.86 4.05
C ALA A 17 -1.86 -6.61 3.85
N TRP A 18 -2.46 -5.75 4.68
CA TRP A 18 -3.84 -5.35 4.56
C TRP A 18 -4.10 -4.51 3.30
N VAL A 19 -3.26 -3.51 3.00
CA VAL A 19 -3.31 -2.72 1.75
C VAL A 19 -3.19 -3.62 0.52
N LEU A 20 -2.23 -4.55 0.54
CA LEU A 20 -2.03 -5.51 -0.55
C LEU A 20 -3.27 -6.36 -0.79
N ARG A 21 -3.90 -6.85 0.29
CA ARG A 21 -5.13 -7.66 0.21
C ARG A 21 -6.28 -6.89 -0.44
N ASP A 22 -6.52 -5.66 -0.02
CA ASP A 22 -7.61 -4.84 -0.55
C ASP A 22 -7.39 -4.53 -2.05
N LEU A 23 -6.15 -4.18 -2.44
CA LEU A 23 -5.81 -3.91 -3.84
C LEU A 23 -5.92 -5.17 -4.73
N VAL A 24 -5.50 -6.33 -4.24
CA VAL A 24 -5.69 -7.62 -4.95
C VAL A 24 -7.17 -8.01 -5.02
N GLY A 25 -7.95 -7.65 -3.99
CA GLY A 25 -9.41 -7.82 -3.95
C GLY A 25 -10.18 -6.89 -4.88
N GLY A 26 -9.51 -5.97 -5.58
CA GLY A 26 -10.11 -5.06 -6.56
C GLY A 26 -10.60 -3.73 -5.98
N GLU A 27 -10.25 -3.40 -4.73
CA GLU A 27 -10.49 -2.04 -4.25
C GLU A 27 -9.63 -1.01 -4.99
N THR A 28 -10.16 0.20 -5.15
CA THR A 28 -9.41 1.30 -5.75
C THR A 28 -8.40 1.88 -4.76
N PRO A 29 -7.25 2.38 -5.23
CA PRO A 29 -6.27 3.05 -4.38
C PRO A 29 -6.86 4.15 -3.49
N GLU A 30 -7.80 4.94 -4.00
CA GLU A 30 -8.44 6.04 -3.27
C GLU A 30 -9.24 5.54 -2.08
N ARG A 31 -9.95 4.43 -2.24
CA ARG A 31 -10.75 3.81 -1.17
C ARG A 31 -9.84 3.25 -0.09
N VAL A 32 -8.73 2.60 -0.48
CA VAL A 32 -7.72 2.08 0.45
C VAL A 32 -7.05 3.22 1.24
N VAL A 33 -6.72 4.34 0.58
CA VAL A 33 -6.18 5.54 1.27
C VAL A 33 -7.15 6.06 2.32
N GLY A 34 -8.45 6.20 1.99
CA GLY A 34 -9.45 6.68 2.94
C GLY A 34 -9.57 5.81 4.19
N LYS A 35 -9.51 4.49 4.01
CA LYS A 35 -9.47 3.53 5.12
C LYS A 35 -8.19 3.65 5.95
N LEU A 36 -7.04 3.85 5.32
CA LEU A 36 -5.74 4.00 5.98
C LEU A 36 -5.69 5.25 6.87
N VAL A 37 -6.16 6.37 6.36
CA VAL A 37 -6.29 7.64 7.11
C VAL A 37 -7.24 7.46 8.30
N THR A 38 -8.36 6.76 8.10
CA THR A 38 -9.37 6.56 9.16
C THR A 38 -8.89 5.62 10.25
N ALA A 39 -8.32 4.47 9.88
CA ALA A 39 -7.94 3.41 10.82
C ALA A 39 -6.63 3.69 11.56
N TYR A 40 -5.64 4.28 10.87
CA TYR A 40 -4.29 4.45 11.41
C TYR A 40 -3.92 5.92 11.65
N ARG A 41 -4.82 6.87 11.38
CA ARG A 41 -4.59 8.33 11.52
C ARG A 41 -3.30 8.79 10.81
N VAL A 42 -3.00 8.16 9.69
CA VAL A 42 -1.84 8.52 8.85
C VAL A 42 -2.17 9.77 8.05
N GLU A 43 -1.17 10.63 7.85
CA GLU A 43 -1.28 11.80 7.00
C GLU A 43 -1.76 11.42 5.59
N PRO A 44 -2.80 12.07 5.03
CA PRO A 44 -3.39 11.70 3.75
C PRO A 44 -2.39 11.61 2.60
N ASP A 45 -1.42 12.54 2.54
CA ASP A 45 -0.41 12.56 1.49
C ASP A 45 0.67 11.48 1.66
N ALA A 46 0.92 11.04 2.89
CA ALA A 46 1.78 9.88 3.14
C ALA A 46 1.06 8.60 2.71
N ALA A 47 -0.19 8.42 3.13
CA ALA A 47 -1.00 7.26 2.74
C ALA A 47 -1.17 7.15 1.21
N ARG A 48 -1.39 8.27 0.51
CA ARG A 48 -1.51 8.29 -0.95
C ARG A 48 -0.22 7.81 -1.64
N ARG A 49 0.95 8.29 -1.19
CA ARG A 49 2.24 7.86 -1.74
C ARG A 49 2.49 6.37 -1.50
N ASP A 50 2.21 5.90 -0.29
CA ASP A 50 2.45 4.52 0.09
C ASP A 50 1.55 3.55 -0.69
N VAL A 51 0.25 3.84 -0.81
CA VAL A 51 -0.70 3.02 -1.58
C VAL A 51 -0.35 3.05 -3.08
N ALA A 52 0.03 4.19 -3.64
CA ALA A 52 0.44 4.29 -5.03
C ALA A 52 1.68 3.43 -5.33
N ALA A 53 2.67 3.44 -4.42
CA ALA A 53 3.86 2.60 -4.57
C ALA A 53 3.53 1.10 -4.57
N VAL A 54 2.60 0.66 -3.71
CA VAL A 54 2.14 -0.74 -3.68
C VAL A 54 1.38 -1.10 -4.96
N ALA A 55 0.48 -0.22 -5.42
CA ALA A 55 -0.29 -0.43 -6.64
C ALA A 55 0.61 -0.58 -7.88
N GLU A 56 1.66 0.24 -8.00
CA GLU A 56 2.59 0.13 -9.12
C GLU A 56 3.44 -1.15 -9.05
N ARG A 57 3.90 -1.54 -7.85
CA ARG A 57 4.62 -2.82 -7.68
C ARG A 57 3.74 -4.02 -8.04
N LEU A 58 2.47 -4.00 -7.64
CA LEU A 58 1.48 -5.01 -8.04
C LEU A 58 1.28 -5.06 -9.55
N ARG A 59 1.17 -3.89 -10.20
CA ARG A 59 1.02 -3.79 -11.65
C ARG A 59 2.22 -4.41 -12.36
N LEU A 60 3.44 -4.06 -11.94
CA LEU A 60 4.67 -4.61 -12.50
C LEU A 60 4.76 -6.12 -12.29
N ALA A 61 4.45 -6.62 -11.09
CA ALA A 61 4.47 -8.07 -10.81
C ALA A 61 3.52 -8.87 -11.70
N ARG A 62 2.36 -8.30 -12.08
CA ARG A 62 1.42 -8.94 -13.02
C ARG A 62 1.89 -8.95 -14.48
N HIS A 63 2.80 -8.05 -14.86
CA HIS A 63 3.31 -7.96 -16.23
C HIS A 63 4.59 -8.79 -16.46
N VAL A 64 5.16 -9.37 -15.41
CA VAL A 64 6.35 -10.24 -15.50
C VAL A 64 5.94 -11.72 -15.58
N SER A 65 4.65 -12.02 -15.78
CA SER A 65 4.11 -13.38 -15.84
C SER A 65 3.82 -13.85 -17.25
#